data_AF-A0A968BSQ3-F1
#
_entry.id   AF-A0A968BSQ3-F1
#
_cell.length_a   1.000
_cell.length_b   1.000
_cell.length_c   1.000
_cell.angle_alpha   90.00
_cell.angle_beta   90.00
_cell.angle_gamma   90.00
#
_symmetry.space_group_name_H-M   'P 1'
#
loop_
_entity.id
_entity.type
_entity.pdbx_description
1 polymer ?
#
loop_
_entity_poly.entity_id
_entity_poly.type
_entity_poly.pdbx_seq_one_letter_code
_entity_poly.pdbx_strand_id
1 'polypeptide(L)' 'MDSKYRTIQPGFEPSLTVLTTIVSRPLPERIVVDAGLKSMTTEFGWPLPLDDQGLSVSYLSEEHGKLELAGS' A
#
# COMPACT_ATOMS: atom_id res chain seq x y z
N MET A 1 12.95 5.02 -7.04
CA MET A 1 12.75 5.70 -5.74
C MET A 1 11.52 5.12 -5.07
N ASP A 2 11.47 5.10 -3.74
CA ASP A 2 10.25 4.78 -2.99
C ASP A 2 9.40 6.04 -2.72
N SER A 3 8.27 5.86 -2.04
CA SER A 3 7.34 6.94 -1.71
C SER A 3 7.95 8.03 -0.84
N LYS A 4 8.88 7.71 0.07
CA LYS A 4 9.51 8.70 0.95
C LYS A 4 10.47 9.58 0.18
N TYR A 5 11.29 8.98 -0.68
CA TYR A 5 12.29 9.71 -1.45
C TYR A 5 11.69 10.68 -2.46
N ARG A 6 10.41 10.51 -2.85
CA ARG A 6 9.67 11.47 -3.68
C ARG A 6 9.70 12.90 -3.12
N THR A 7 9.71 13.04 -1.79
CA THR A 7 9.76 14.36 -1.12
C THR A 7 11.18 14.94 -1.04
N ILE A 8 12.21 14.11 -1.26
CA ILE A 8 13.64 14.45 -1.09
C ILE A 8 14.31 14.73 -2.43
N GLN A 9 13.98 13.99 -3.49
CA GLN A 9 14.39 14.34 -4.86
C GLN A 9 13.19 14.36 -5.82
N PRO A 10 12.54 15.51 -5.99
CA PRO A 10 11.35 15.63 -6.83
C PRO A 10 11.63 15.44 -8.34
N GLY A 11 12.90 15.31 -8.76
CA GLY A 11 13.27 15.02 -10.15
C GLY A 11 13.11 13.56 -10.58
N PHE A 12 12.79 12.66 -9.65
CA PHE A 12 12.59 11.25 -9.92
C PHE A 12 11.26 10.77 -9.33
N GLU A 13 10.53 10.00 -10.13
CA GLU A 13 9.29 9.35 -9.71
C GLU A 13 9.54 7.87 -9.36
N PRO A 14 8.70 7.25 -8.51
CA PRO A 14 8.75 5.82 -8.27
C PRO A 14 8.59 5.03 -9.57
N SER A 15 9.51 4.10 -9.82
CA SER A 15 9.53 3.24 -11.02
C SER A 15 9.33 1.76 -10.70
N LEU A 16 9.16 1.42 -9.42
CA LEU A 16 8.93 0.06 -8.94
C LEU A 16 7.58 0.02 -8.23
N THR A 17 6.79 -0.98 -8.57
CA THR A 17 5.45 -1.20 -8.01
C THR A 17 5.30 -2.66 -7.65
N VAL A 18 4.62 -2.94 -6.54
CA VAL A 18 4.20 -4.30 -6.18
C VAL A 18 2.76 -4.47 -6.64
N LEU A 19 2.54 -5.42 -7.56
CA LEU A 19 1.18 -5.83 -7.94
C LEU A 19 0.66 -6.80 -6.89
N THR A 20 -0.58 -6.60 -6.44
CA THR A 20 -1.22 -7.43 -5.42
C THR A 20 -2.70 -7.63 -5.76
N THR A 21 -3.27 -8.74 -5.31
CA THR A 21 -4.67 -9.11 -5.56
C THR A 21 -5.50 -8.87 -4.31
N ILE A 22 -6.69 -8.31 -4.47
CA ILE A 22 -7.69 -8.30 -3.39
C ILE A 22 -8.17 -9.75 -3.18
N VAL A 23 -7.82 -10.32 -2.04
CA VAL A 23 -8.22 -11.69 -1.68
C VAL A 23 -9.45 -11.73 -0.78
N SER A 24 -9.79 -10.60 -0.13
CA SER A 24 -10.99 -10.50 0.70
C SER A 24 -11.46 -9.05 0.88
N ARG A 25 -12.78 -8.88 0.99
CA ARG A 25 -13.44 -7.62 1.37
C ARG A 25 -14.55 -7.91 2.38
N PRO A 26 -14.21 -8.16 3.65
CA PRO A 26 -15.19 -8.60 4.65
C PRO A 26 -16.10 -7.47 5.15
N LEU A 27 -15.69 -6.20 5.00
CA LEU A 27 -16.48 -5.01 5.30
C LEU A 27 -16.34 -4.00 4.15
N PRO A 28 -17.33 -3.12 3.90
CA PRO A 28 -17.26 -2.14 2.82
C PRO A 28 -15.98 -1.28 2.83
N GLU A 29 -15.52 -0.89 4.01
CA GLU A 29 -14.34 -0.05 4.23
C GLU A 29 -13.02 -0.84 4.30
N ARG A 30 -13.07 -2.18 4.40
CA ARG A 30 -11.89 -3.02 4.65
C ARG A 30 -11.55 -3.90 3.47
N ILE A 31 -10.32 -3.78 3.00
CA ILE A 31 -9.76 -4.60 1.91
C ILE A 31 -8.55 -5.37 2.43
N VAL A 32 -8.44 -6.65 2.05
CA VAL A 32 -7.27 -7.49 2.32
C VAL A 32 -6.65 -7.93 1.01
N VAL A 33 -5.34 -7.79 0.90
CA VAL A 33 -4.54 -8.14 -0.28
C VAL A 33 -3.47 -9.19 0.05
N ASP A 34 -2.97 -9.88 -0.97
CA ASP A 34 -1.99 -10.97 -0.87
C ASP A 34 -0.51 -10.52 -0.75
N ALA A 35 -0.27 -9.23 -0.53
CA ALA A 35 1.07 -8.70 -0.30
C ALA A 35 1.22 -8.17 1.13
N GLY A 36 2.05 -8.84 1.93
CA GLY A 36 2.45 -8.46 3.28
C GLY A 36 3.93 -8.05 3.40
N LEU A 37 4.48 -8.20 4.61
CA LEU A 37 5.87 -7.84 4.96
C LEU A 37 6.93 -8.60 4.15
N LYS A 38 6.61 -9.78 3.63
CA LYS A 38 7.52 -10.54 2.75
C LYS A 38 7.59 -9.98 1.35
N SER A 39 6.62 -9.15 0.96
CA SER A 39 6.59 -8.45 -0.33
C SER A 39 6.99 -6.98 -0.21
N MET A 40 6.73 -6.36 0.95
CA MET A 40 6.91 -4.93 1.19
C MET A 40 7.51 -4.67 2.56
N THR A 41 8.43 -3.71 2.68
CA THR A 41 8.98 -3.27 3.98
C THR A 41 8.30 -1.99 4.47
N THR A 42 8.28 -1.77 5.78
CA THR A 42 7.79 -0.53 6.42
C THR A 42 8.92 0.36 6.94
N GLU A 43 10.19 0.00 6.70
CA GLU A 43 11.36 0.71 7.23
C GLU A 43 11.37 2.21 6.86
N PHE A 44 10.86 2.54 5.67
CA PHE A 44 10.76 3.91 5.18
C PHE A 44 9.31 4.42 5.05
N GLY A 45 8.39 3.88 5.87
CA GLY A 45 6.98 4.27 5.88
C GLY A 45 6.08 3.25 5.20
N TRP A 46 4.79 3.58 5.09
CA TRP A 46 3.81 2.68 4.51
C TRP A 46 3.91 2.62 2.98
N PRO A 47 3.73 1.44 2.38
CA PRO A 47 3.45 1.34 0.96
C PRO A 47 2.24 2.20 0.60
N LEU A 48 2.31 2.90 -0.53
CA LEU A 48 1.23 3.74 -1.01
C LEU A 48 0.51 3.03 -2.16
N PRO A 49 -0.82 2.89 -2.10
CA PRO A 49 -1.61 2.59 -3.29
C PRO A 49 -1.31 3.63 -4.37
N LEU A 50 -1.17 3.20 -5.62
CA LEU A 50 -0.89 4.11 -6.74
C LEU A 50 -2.07 5.04 -7.03
N ASP A 51 -3.29 4.57 -6.76
CA ASP A 51 -4.52 5.32 -6.94
C ASP A 51 -4.96 6.01 -5.65
N ASP A 52 -5.35 7.29 -5.77
CA ASP A 52 -5.92 8.10 -4.69
C ASP A 52 -7.45 7.91 -4.57
N GLN A 53 -7.91 6.65 -4.57
CA GLN A 53 -9.32 6.35 -4.32
C GLN A 53 -9.66 6.37 -2.82
N GLY A 54 -8.94 7.18 -2.03
CA GLY A 54 -9.10 7.19 -0.57
C GLY A 54 -8.62 5.90 0.11
N LEU A 55 -7.77 5.11 -0.56
CA LEU A 55 -7.20 3.89 0.01
C LEU A 55 -5.93 4.19 0.80
N SER A 56 -5.83 3.61 1.99
CA SER A 56 -4.62 3.68 2.81
C SER A 56 -4.26 2.32 3.37
N VAL A 57 -2.97 1.97 3.37
CA VAL A 57 -2.49 0.77 4.05
C VAL A 57 -2.53 1.03 5.56
N SER A 58 -3.29 0.22 6.29
CA SER A 58 -3.45 0.34 7.75
C SER A 58 -2.66 -0.71 8.53
N TYR A 59 -2.32 -1.83 7.89
CA TYR A 59 -1.61 -2.93 8.54
C TYR A 59 -0.98 -3.88 7.52
N LEU A 60 0.17 -4.48 7.85
CA LEU A 60 0.81 -5.56 7.12
C LEU A 60 1.09 -6.73 8.07
N SER A 61 0.61 -7.92 7.73
CA SER A 61 1.07 -9.21 8.27
C SER A 61 2.19 -9.77 7.39
N GLU A 62 2.65 -11.00 7.62
CA GLU A 62 3.69 -11.61 6.77
C GLU A 62 3.29 -11.69 5.29
N GLU A 63 2.11 -12.23 5.00
CA GLU A 63 1.63 -12.51 3.64
C GLU A 63 0.51 -11.57 3.20
N HIS A 64 -0.17 -10.89 4.13
CA HIS A 64 -1.33 -10.07 3.80
C HIS A 64 -1.18 -8.62 4.19
N GLY A 65 -1.68 -7.75 3.32
CA GLY A 65 -1.86 -6.33 3.60
C GLY A 65 -3.32 -6.00 3.84
N LYS A 66 -3.57 -5.03 4.73
CA LYS A 66 -4.90 -4.50 5.01
C LYS A 66 -4.95 -3.04 4.58
N LEU A 67 -5.93 -2.73 3.74
CA LEU A 67 -6.23 -1.36 3.32
C LEU A 67 -7.57 -0.92 3.90
N GLU A 68 -7.65 0.36 4.24
CA GLU A 68 -8.88 1.05 4.64
C GLU A 68 -9.27 2.02 3.52
N LEU A 69 -10.55 2.01 3.17
CA LEU A 69 -11.18 2.94 2.23
C LEU A 69 -11.82 4.09 3.04
N ALA A 70 -11.40 5.32 2.81
CA ALA A 70 -12.04 6.50 3.39
C ALA A 70 -13.53 6.52 2.98
N GLY A 71 -14.40 6.77 3.96
CA GLY A 71 -15.85 6.53 3.90
C GLY A 71 -16.51 6.84 2.56
N SER A 72 -17.24 5.84 2.05
CA SER A 72 -18.17 5.94 0.93
C SER A 72 -19.39 6.79 1.24
#